data_AF-A0A8G0P6J1-F1
#
_entry.id   AF-A0A8G0P6J1-F1
#
_cell.length_a   1.000
_cell.length_b   1.000
_cell.length_c   1.000
_cell.angle_alpha   90.00
_cell.angle_beta   90.00
_cell.angle_gamma   90.00
#
_symmetry.space_group_name_H-M   'P 1'
#
loop_
_entity.id
_entity.type
_entity.pdbx_description
1 polymer ?
#
loop_
_entity_poly.entity_id
_entity_poly.type
_entity_poly.pdbx_seq_one_letter_code
_entity_poly.pdbx_strand_id
1 'polypeptide(L)'
;MAYLHCLVKPIDEVYYQWKQKRQSDWYMLNHNGQRCKLRKVLNDELDTRQRRIRIDDGTSFKRKYIYTKAEKKPIYLGKVFINNKTEFENTGVDFVVFAPKEIVELNIHKLKFLIKYYKLAGKRYRIEKI
;
A
#
# COMPACT_ATOMS: atom_id res chain seq x y z
N MET A 1 31.38 33.61 25.53
CA MET A 1 30.13 32.83 25.41
C MET A 1 29.99 32.07 24.09
N ALA A 2 30.38 32.61 22.92
CA ALA A 2 30.24 31.92 21.63
C ALA A 2 31.04 30.60 21.51
N TYR A 3 32.28 30.55 22.01
CA TYR A 3 33.13 29.34 21.96
C TYR A 3 32.56 28.14 22.71
N LEU A 4 31.92 28.37 23.87
CA LEU A 4 31.28 27.30 24.65
C LEU A 4 30.08 26.71 23.91
N HIS A 5 29.28 27.56 23.25
CA HIS A 5 28.17 27.11 22.41
C HIS A 5 28.65 26.28 21.22
N CYS A 6 29.77 26.65 20.57
CA CYS A 6 30.34 25.86 19.48
C CYS A 6 30.77 24.45 19.92
N LEU A 7 31.26 24.30 21.17
CA LEU A 7 31.65 22.99 21.71
C LEU A 7 30.45 22.11 22.10
N VAL A 8 29.36 22.71 22.57
CA VAL A 8 28.15 21.98 22.99
C VAL A 8 27.23 21.65 21.80
N LYS A 9 27.24 22.47 20.75
CA LYS A 9 26.42 22.30 19.55
C LYS A 9 26.41 20.89 18.94
N PRO A 10 27.55 20.19 18.73
CA PRO A 10 27.51 18.84 18.17
C PRO A 10 26.81 17.83 19.09
N ILE A 11 26.90 18.01 20.41
CA ILE A 11 26.22 17.14 21.38
C ILE A 11 24.70 17.36 21.30
N ASP A 12 24.27 18.62 21.20
CA ASP A 12 22.86 18.97 21.04
C ASP A 12 22.29 18.46 19.71
N GLU A 13 23.06 18.56 18.61
CA GLU A 13 22.68 18.02 17.30
C GLU A 13 22.50 16.49 17.34
N VAL A 14 23.44 15.75 17.95
CA VAL A 14 23.33 14.30 18.10
C VAL A 14 22.12 13.93 18.97
N TYR A 15 21.91 14.65 20.07
CA TYR A 15 20.75 14.43 20.94
C TYR A 15 19.43 14.68 20.20
N TYR A 16 19.34 15.76 19.44
CA TYR A 16 18.18 16.08 18.62
C TYR A 16 17.92 14.99 17.56
N GLN A 17 18.95 14.58 16.81
CA GLN A 17 18.83 13.51 15.81
C GLN A 17 18.37 12.19 16.44
N TRP A 18 18.93 11.80 17.59
CA TRP A 18 18.51 10.61 18.32
C TRP A 18 17.04 10.69 18.74
N LYS A 19 16.61 11.84 19.29
CA LYS A 19 15.23 12.06 19.71
C LYS A 19 14.25 11.94 18.54
N GLN A 20 14.58 12.55 17.39
CA GLN A 20 13.76 12.47 16.18
C GLN A 20 13.70 11.04 15.63
N LYS A 21 14.84 10.33 15.59
CA LYS A 21 14.89 8.94 15.15
C LYS A 21 14.07 8.03 16.05
N ARG A 22 14.21 8.19 17.36
CA ARG A 22 13.42 7.45 18.36
C ARG A 22 11.92 7.66 18.13
N GLN A 23 11.48 8.90 17.95
CA GLN A 23 10.06 9.19 17.70
C GLN A 23 9.54 8.51 16.43
N SER A 24 10.35 8.49 15.35
CA SER A 24 10.04 7.79 14.11
C SER A 24 9.94 6.27 14.33
N ASP A 25 10.86 5.69 15.09
CA ASP A 25 10.85 4.25 15.40
C ASP A 25 9.61 3.85 16.20
N TRP A 26 9.22 4.65 17.20
CA TRP A 26 7.98 4.44 17.95
C TRP A 26 6.76 4.51 17.04
N TYR A 27 6.74 5.43 16.08
CA TYR A 27 5.67 5.49 15.09
C TYR A 27 5.63 4.21 14.24
N MET A 28 6.77 3.73 13.76
CA MET A 28 6.86 2.50 12.96
C MET A 28 6.39 1.27 13.76
N LEU A 29 6.79 1.14 15.03
CA LEU A 29 6.40 0.02 15.90
C LEU A 29 4.91 0.01 16.25
N ASN A 30 4.28 1.18 16.34
CA ASN A 30 2.86 1.31 16.67
C ASN A 30 1.92 0.97 15.50
N HIS A 31 2.44 0.97 14.26
CA HIS A 31 1.68 0.69 13.04
C HIS A 31 2.00 -0.71 12.50
N ASN A 32 1.00 -1.34 11.88
CA ASN A 32 1.13 -2.68 11.32
C ASN A 32 0.25 -2.80 10.06
N GLY A 33 0.19 -4.01 9.48
CA GLY A 33 -0.56 -4.28 8.25
C GLY A 33 -2.08 -4.25 8.36
N GLN A 34 -2.67 -3.93 9.51
CA GLN A 34 -4.12 -3.76 9.64
C GLN A 34 -4.60 -2.61 8.75
N ARG A 35 -5.75 -2.80 8.06
CA ARG A 35 -6.32 -1.83 7.10
C ARG A 35 -6.35 -0.40 7.63
N CYS A 36 -6.81 -0.20 8.87
CA CYS A 36 -6.89 1.12 9.48
C CYS A 36 -5.51 1.76 9.71
N LYS A 37 -4.54 0.98 10.21
CA LYS A 37 -3.18 1.45 10.53
C LYS A 37 -2.36 1.71 9.26
N LEU A 38 -2.38 0.78 8.31
CA LEU A 38 -1.70 0.96 7.03
C LEU A 38 -2.27 2.17 6.27
N ARG A 39 -3.60 2.30 6.20
CA ARG A 39 -4.24 3.48 5.59
C ARG A 39 -3.83 4.77 6.29
N LYS A 40 -3.72 4.76 7.62
CA LYS A 40 -3.26 5.92 8.39
C LYS A 40 -1.83 6.31 7.98
N VAL A 41 -0.89 5.36 7.99
CA VAL A 41 0.50 5.61 7.59
C VAL A 41 0.59 6.21 6.19
N LEU A 42 -0.15 5.65 5.22
CA LEU A 42 -0.12 6.14 3.84
C LEU A 42 -0.59 7.59 3.75
N ASN A 43 -1.68 7.94 4.44
CA ASN A 43 -2.17 9.31 4.44
C ASN A 43 -1.27 10.27 5.22
N ASP A 44 -0.70 9.83 6.35
CA ASP A 44 0.21 10.65 7.16
C ASP A 44 1.53 10.94 6.41
N GLU A 45 1.98 10.06 5.51
CA GLU A 45 3.25 10.21 4.78
C GLU A 45 3.15 10.79 3.37
N LEU A 46 1.99 10.62 2.70
CA LEU A 46 1.83 10.92 1.27
C LEU A 46 0.64 11.84 0.96
N ASP A 47 -0.39 11.90 1.82
CA ASP A 47 -1.58 12.74 1.62
C ASP A 47 -2.03 13.40 2.92
N THR A 48 -1.14 14.19 3.53
CA THR A 48 -1.34 14.76 4.87
C THR A 48 -2.55 15.69 4.96
N ARG A 49 -2.83 16.43 3.88
CA ARG A 49 -3.88 17.45 3.83
C ARG A 49 -5.25 16.84 3.53
N GLN A 50 -5.38 16.11 2.42
CA GLN A 50 -6.69 15.66 1.93
C GLN A 50 -7.02 14.23 2.32
N ARG A 51 -6.01 13.42 2.67
CA ARG A 51 -6.15 12.04 3.19
C ARG A 51 -7.03 11.13 2.32
N ARG A 52 -6.85 11.20 1.00
CA ARG A 52 -7.70 10.55 -0.01
C ARG A 52 -7.34 9.08 -0.23
N ILE A 53 -6.21 8.60 0.31
CA ILE A 53 -5.76 7.22 0.08
C ILE A 53 -6.68 6.26 0.86
N ARG A 54 -7.26 5.31 0.13
CA ARG A 54 -8.16 4.28 0.68
C ARG A 54 -7.59 2.89 0.41
N ILE A 55 -7.94 1.96 1.27
CA ILE A 55 -7.61 0.54 1.12
C ILE A 55 -8.92 -0.20 1.14
N ASP A 56 -9.13 -1.12 0.21
CA ASP A 56 -10.27 -2.01 0.18
C ASP A 56 -9.86 -3.46 -0.08
N ASP A 57 -10.80 -4.37 0.14
CA ASP A 57 -10.57 -5.79 -0.05
C ASP A 57 -10.36 -6.13 -1.54
N GLY A 58 -9.57 -7.16 -1.80
CA GLY A 58 -9.31 -7.61 -3.16
C GLY A 58 -10.57 -8.14 -3.85
N THR A 59 -10.71 -7.87 -5.15
CA THR A 59 -11.73 -8.51 -5.97
C THR A 59 -11.31 -9.95 -6.29
N SER A 60 -12.24 -10.88 -6.10
CA SER A 60 -12.03 -12.30 -6.37
C SER A 60 -13.22 -12.83 -7.17
N PHE A 61 -13.16 -12.68 -8.50
CA PHE A 61 -14.17 -13.22 -9.39
C PHE A 61 -13.93 -14.72 -9.63
N LYS A 62 -15.01 -15.50 -9.68
CA LYS A 62 -14.94 -16.92 -10.07
C LYS A 62 -14.56 -17.03 -11.55
N ARG A 63 -13.63 -17.94 -11.86
CA ARG A 63 -13.30 -18.25 -13.25
C ARG A 63 -14.47 -19.02 -13.88
N LYS A 64 -15.01 -18.49 -14.97
CA LYS A 64 -15.98 -19.20 -15.81
C LYS A 64 -15.26 -19.74 -17.04
N TYR A 65 -15.07 -21.05 -17.07
CA TYR A 65 -14.53 -21.73 -18.25
C TYR A 65 -15.63 -21.89 -19.29
N ILE A 66 -15.31 -21.58 -20.55
CA ILE A 66 -16.29 -21.55 -21.64
C ILE A 66 -16.70 -22.97 -22.05
N TYR A 67 -15.73 -23.89 -22.13
CA TYR A 67 -15.99 -25.31 -22.34
C TYR A 67 -14.84 -26.17 -21.84
N THR A 68 -15.12 -27.42 -21.51
CA THR A 68 -14.12 -28.48 -21.33
C THR A 68 -13.98 -29.32 -22.60
N LYS A 69 -12.84 -29.99 -22.81
CA LYS A 69 -12.59 -30.80 -24.03
C LYS A 69 -13.62 -31.93 -24.23
N ALA A 70 -14.29 -32.36 -23.15
CA ALA A 70 -15.28 -33.43 -23.17
C ALA A 70 -16.71 -32.96 -23.52
N GLU A 71 -16.94 -31.65 -23.65
CA GLU A 71 -18.29 -31.11 -23.87
C GLU A 71 -18.68 -31.06 -25.36
N LYS A 72 -19.92 -31.44 -25.66
CA LYS A 72 -20.52 -31.38 -27.01
C LYS A 72 -20.85 -29.92 -27.38
N LYS A 73 -20.53 -29.55 -28.63
CA LYS A 73 -20.78 -28.22 -29.23
C LYS A 73 -22.09 -28.22 -30.03
N PRO A 74 -22.77 -27.08 -30.22
CA PRO A 74 -22.39 -25.70 -29.84
C PRO A 74 -23.00 -25.19 -28.52
N ILE A 75 -22.29 -24.27 -27.84
CA ILE A 75 -22.74 -23.61 -26.60
C ILE A 75 -22.98 -22.13 -26.88
N TYR A 76 -24.15 -21.62 -26.51
CA TYR A 76 -24.46 -20.18 -26.59
C TYR A 76 -24.05 -19.46 -25.31
N LEU A 77 -23.03 -18.63 -25.40
CA LEU A 77 -22.62 -17.76 -24.30
C LEU A 77 -23.54 -16.54 -24.27
N GLY A 78 -24.27 -16.36 -23.17
CA GLY A 78 -25.01 -15.12 -22.90
C GLY A 78 -24.06 -13.94 -22.64
N LYS A 79 -24.50 -12.95 -21.85
CA LYS A 79 -23.63 -11.84 -21.45
C LYS A 79 -22.51 -12.35 -20.53
N VAL A 80 -21.25 -12.23 -20.96
CA VAL A 80 -20.05 -12.59 -20.18
C VAL A 80 -19.15 -11.35 -20.09
N PHE A 81 -18.71 -11.02 -18.88
CA PHE A 81 -17.75 -9.96 -18.64
C PHE A 81 -16.32 -10.51 -18.71
N ILE A 82 -15.44 -9.80 -19.40
CA ILE A 82 -14.02 -10.14 -19.51
C ILE A 82 -13.26 -9.36 -18.45
N ASN A 83 -12.65 -10.07 -17.50
CA ASN A 83 -11.88 -9.51 -16.41
C ASN A 83 -10.39 -9.79 -16.60
N ASN A 84 -9.53 -9.02 -15.94
CA ASN A 84 -8.10 -9.25 -16.00
C ASN A 84 -7.72 -10.53 -15.22
N LYS A 85 -6.65 -11.22 -15.61
CA LYS A 85 -6.15 -12.44 -14.96
C LYS A 85 -5.96 -12.25 -13.44
N THR A 86 -5.59 -11.04 -13.03
CA THR A 86 -5.34 -10.64 -11.63
C THR A 86 -6.59 -10.47 -10.79
N GLU A 87 -7.78 -10.58 -11.36
CA GLU A 87 -9.07 -10.34 -10.68
C GLU A 87 -9.82 -11.65 -10.41
N PHE A 88 -9.25 -12.79 -10.81
CA PHE A 88 -9.86 -14.11 -10.61
C PHE A 88 -9.35 -14.80 -9.34
N GLU A 89 -10.20 -15.64 -8.73
CA GLU A 89 -9.87 -16.54 -7.61
C GLU A 89 -8.53 -17.28 -7.82
N ASN A 90 -7.76 -17.44 -6.73
CA ASN A 90 -6.37 -17.96 -6.66
C ASN A 90 -5.27 -17.06 -7.26
N THR A 91 -5.57 -16.22 -8.23
CA THR A 91 -4.65 -15.19 -8.79
C THR A 91 -4.91 -13.77 -8.30
N GLY A 92 -5.99 -13.59 -7.55
CA GLY A 92 -6.46 -12.33 -6.99
C GLY A 92 -5.46 -11.65 -6.06
N VAL A 93 -5.54 -10.33 -5.98
CA VAL A 93 -4.86 -9.54 -4.95
C VAL A 93 -5.61 -9.69 -3.63
N ASP A 94 -4.92 -9.64 -2.49
CA ASP A 94 -5.58 -9.70 -1.17
C ASP A 94 -6.27 -8.37 -0.83
N PHE A 95 -5.70 -7.25 -1.27
CA PHE A 95 -6.26 -5.90 -1.07
C PHE A 95 -5.85 -4.93 -2.17
N VAL A 96 -6.64 -3.87 -2.34
CA VAL A 96 -6.41 -2.80 -3.31
C VAL A 96 -6.18 -1.49 -2.57
N VAL A 97 -5.14 -0.75 -2.97
CA VAL A 97 -4.85 0.60 -2.47
C VAL A 97 -5.23 1.61 -3.54
N PHE A 98 -6.26 2.39 -3.25
CA PHE A 98 -6.71 3.49 -4.09
C PHE A 98 -5.96 4.77 -3.69
N ALA A 99 -5.23 5.37 -4.62
CA ALA A 99 -4.47 6.57 -4.39
C ALA A 99 -4.64 7.57 -5.55
N PRO A 100 -4.71 8.88 -5.26
CA PRO A 100 -4.78 9.92 -6.28
C PRO A 100 -3.66 9.80 -7.31
N LYS A 101 -3.97 9.99 -8.59
CA LYS A 101 -3.00 9.90 -9.69
C LYS A 101 -1.73 10.72 -9.43
N GLU A 102 -1.87 11.93 -8.90
CA GLU A 102 -0.74 12.82 -8.60
C GLU A 102 0.26 12.18 -7.62
N ILE A 103 -0.26 11.53 -6.57
CA ILE A 103 0.56 10.90 -5.53
C ILE A 103 1.24 9.65 -6.08
N VAL A 104 0.51 8.87 -6.87
CA VAL A 104 1.05 7.66 -7.49
C VAL A 104 2.19 8.01 -8.45
N GLU A 105 2.09 9.09 -9.20
CA GLU A 105 3.12 9.46 -10.19
C GLU A 105 4.36 10.08 -9.54
N LEU A 106 4.19 10.92 -8.52
CA LEU A 106 5.30 11.58 -7.83
C LEU A 106 6.01 10.67 -6.82
N ASN A 107 5.27 9.80 -6.13
CA ASN A 107 5.75 9.09 -4.94
C ASN A 107 5.59 7.56 -5.01
N ILE A 108 5.58 6.96 -6.21
CA ILE A 108 5.36 5.51 -6.39
C ILE A 108 6.31 4.65 -5.54
N HIS A 109 7.59 5.03 -5.45
CA HIS A 109 8.59 4.26 -4.74
C HIS A 109 8.35 4.29 -3.23
N LYS A 110 8.03 5.46 -2.67
CA LYS A 110 7.70 5.61 -1.24
C LYS A 110 6.41 4.88 -0.89
N LEU A 111 5.39 4.98 -1.75
CA LEU A 111 4.14 4.23 -1.60
C LEU A 111 4.38 2.71 -1.56
N LYS A 112 5.13 2.17 -2.52
CA LYS A 112 5.50 0.74 -2.56
C LYS A 112 6.32 0.32 -1.35
N PHE A 113 7.25 1.14 -0.90
CA PHE A 113 8.06 0.89 0.28
C PHE A 113 7.20 0.77 1.53
N LEU A 114 6.33 1.76 1.79
CA LEU A 114 5.45 1.75 2.96
C LEU A 114 4.51 0.54 2.96
N ILE A 115 3.88 0.24 1.82
CA ILE A 115 3.01 -0.95 1.71
C ILE A 115 3.83 -2.23 1.99
N LYS A 116 5.02 -2.36 1.40
CA LYS A 116 5.86 -3.56 1.59
C LYS A 116 6.37 -3.70 3.02
N TYR A 117 6.67 -2.59 3.70
CA TYR A 117 7.18 -2.59 5.07
C TYR A 117 6.12 -3.06 6.07
N TYR A 118 4.88 -2.55 5.96
CA TYR A 118 3.83 -2.83 6.95
C TYR A 118 2.94 -4.02 6.60
N LYS A 119 2.80 -4.40 5.33
CA LYS A 119 1.94 -5.54 4.96
C LYS A 119 2.43 -6.83 5.62
N LEU A 120 1.49 -7.71 5.95
CA LEU A 120 1.84 -9.07 6.36
C LEU A 120 2.57 -9.80 5.22
N ALA A 121 3.55 -10.63 5.61
CA ALA A 121 4.29 -11.46 4.66
C ALA A 121 3.30 -12.35 3.85
N GLY A 122 3.58 -12.53 2.56
CA GLY A 122 2.72 -13.31 1.66
C GLY A 122 1.50 -12.58 1.09
N LYS A 123 1.06 -11.44 1.66
CA LYS A 123 -0.08 -10.70 1.11
C LYS A 123 0.24 -10.01 -0.22
N ARG A 124 -0.63 -10.17 -1.21
CA ARG A 124 -0.58 -9.56 -2.54
C ARG A 124 -1.42 -8.29 -2.56
N TYR A 125 -0.93 -7.25 -3.24
CA TYR A 125 -1.65 -5.98 -3.33
C TYR A 125 -1.60 -5.42 -4.74
N ARG A 126 -2.58 -4.57 -5.07
CA ARG A 126 -2.58 -3.73 -6.27
C ARG A 126 -2.75 -2.28 -5.87
N ILE A 127 -2.16 -1.38 -6.64
CA ILE A 127 -2.39 0.06 -6.52
C ILE A 127 -3.28 0.48 -7.68
N GLU A 128 -4.37 1.16 -7.36
CA GLU A 128 -5.29 1.75 -8.33
C GLU A 128 -5.26 3.27 -8.22
N LYS A 129 -5.25 3.91 -9.40
CA LYS A 129 -5.27 5.36 -9.51
C LYS A 129 -6.71 5.84 -9.48
N ILE A 130 -7.01 6.80 -8.60
CA ILE A 130 -8.27 7.55 -8.56
C ILE A 130 -8.05 9.01 -8.92
#